data_AF-F4L0H0-F1
#
_entry.id   AF-F4L0H0-F1
#
_cell.length_a   1.000
_cell.length_b   1.000
_cell.length_c   1.000
_cell.angle_alpha   90.00
_cell.angle_beta   90.00
_cell.angle_gamma   90.00
#
_symmetry.space_group_name_H-M   'P 1'
#
loop_
_entity.id
_entity.type
_entity.pdbx_description
1 polymer ?
#
loop_
_entity_poly.entity_id
_entity_poly.type
_entity_poly.pdbx_seq_one_letter_code
_entity_poly.pdbx_strand_id
1 'polypeptide(L)'
;MPPAARITDQIVSAATQGAPLPIIPPGAPTVLIAGMPAARLGDSCGPDAIIKGSATVLIGGMPAARITDSTAGGGIVLPPGAPTVIIGG
;
A
#
# COMPACT_ATOMS: atom_id res chain seq x y z
N MET A 1 -2.86 10.13 10.95
CA MET A 1 -2.20 8.81 10.87
C MET A 1 -3.15 7.87 10.13
N PRO A 2 -2.83 7.44 8.90
CA PRO A 2 -3.71 6.57 8.12
C PRO A 2 -3.59 5.09 8.48
N PRO A 3 -4.66 4.29 8.28
CA PRO A 3 -4.62 2.83 8.22
C PRO A 3 -3.50 2.28 7.31
N ALA A 4 -2.93 1.17 7.72
CA ALA A 4 -1.92 0.43 6.95
C ALA A 4 -2.53 -0.19 5.69
N ALA A 5 -1.75 -0.25 4.61
CA ALA A 5 -2.09 -0.97 3.41
C ALA A 5 -1.52 -2.40 3.42
N ARG A 6 -2.17 -3.30 2.69
CA ARG A 6 -1.88 -4.72 2.59
C ARG A 6 -2.00 -5.18 1.15
N ILE A 7 -1.54 -6.39 0.87
CA ILE A 7 -1.93 -7.06 -0.37
C ILE A 7 -3.46 -7.09 -0.49
N THR A 8 -3.98 -7.05 -1.71
CA THR A 8 -5.41 -6.97 -2.06
C THR A 8 -6.11 -5.63 -1.78
N ASP A 9 -5.51 -4.72 -1.01
CA ASP A 9 -5.98 -3.32 -0.98
C ASP A 9 -5.78 -2.68 -2.37
N GLN A 10 -6.62 -1.72 -2.72
CA GLN A 10 -6.76 -1.27 -4.11
C GLN A 10 -5.90 -0.02 -4.40
N ILE A 11 -5.36 0.05 -5.61
CA ILE A 11 -4.78 1.27 -6.18
C ILE A 11 -5.70 1.75 -7.31
N VAL A 12 -5.97 3.05 -7.34
CA VAL A 12 -6.58 3.73 -8.49
C VAL A 12 -5.65 4.84 -8.93
N SER A 13 -5.38 4.89 -10.22
CA SER A 13 -4.59 5.96 -10.84
C SER A 13 -4.90 6.10 -12.32
N ALA A 14 -4.22 7.03 -13.00
CA ALA A 14 -4.29 7.11 -14.45
C ALA A 14 -3.71 5.86 -15.13
N ALA A 15 -2.69 5.24 -14.52
CA ALA A 15 -2.08 4.01 -15.05
C ALA A 15 -3.02 2.80 -14.95
N THR A 16 -3.93 2.78 -13.98
CA THR A 16 -4.99 1.77 -13.88
C THR A 16 -6.22 2.10 -14.74
N GLN A 17 -6.16 3.15 -15.58
CA GLN A 17 -7.30 3.67 -16.35
C GLN A 17 -8.52 3.99 -15.47
N GLY A 18 -8.27 4.40 -14.22
CA GLY A 18 -9.31 4.68 -13.23
C GLY A 18 -9.94 3.44 -12.60
N ALA A 19 -9.59 2.22 -13.04
CA ALA A 19 -10.08 0.99 -12.43
C ALA A 19 -9.35 0.72 -11.09
N PRO A 20 -10.05 0.33 -10.02
CA PRO A 20 -9.39 -0.17 -8.81
C PRO A 20 -8.71 -1.51 -9.11
N LEU A 21 -7.40 -1.59 -8.89
CA LEU A 21 -6.62 -2.82 -9.04
C LEU A 21 -5.96 -3.20 -7.70
N PRO A 22 -5.98 -4.49 -7.31
CA PRO A 22 -5.40 -4.94 -6.05
C PRO A 22 -3.86 -4.84 -6.07
N ILE A 23 -3.28 -4.46 -4.94
CA ILE A 23 -1.84 -4.65 -4.69
C ILE A 23 -1.55 -6.15 -4.75
N ILE A 24 -0.64 -6.53 -5.63
CA ILE A 24 -0.29 -7.92 -5.90
C ILE A 24 0.81 -8.41 -4.94
N PRO A 25 0.94 -9.74 -4.72
CA PRO A 25 2.06 -10.31 -3.98
C PRO A 25 3.43 -9.87 -4.56
N PRO A 26 4.50 -9.85 -3.74
CA PRO A 26 4.62 -10.52 -2.45
C PRO A 26 4.29 -9.67 -1.21
N GLY A 27 4.18 -8.34 -1.33
CA GLY A 27 4.12 -7.46 -0.16
C GLY A 27 5.32 -7.71 0.77
N ALA A 28 5.08 -7.74 2.08
CA ALA A 28 5.98 -8.26 3.11
C ALA A 28 5.48 -9.61 3.66
N PRO A 29 5.92 -10.76 3.12
CA PRO A 29 5.38 -12.08 3.48
C PRO A 29 5.49 -12.44 4.97
N THR A 30 6.46 -11.87 5.67
CA THR A 30 6.74 -12.15 7.09
C THR A 30 6.03 -11.20 8.06
N VAL A 31 5.46 -10.09 7.58
CA VAL A 31 4.78 -9.11 8.42
C VAL A 31 3.31 -9.06 8.01
N LEU A 32 2.47 -9.68 8.83
CA LEU A 32 1.05 -9.79 8.56
C LEU A 32 0.29 -8.68 9.30
N ILE A 33 -0.40 -7.83 8.54
CA ILE A 33 -1.33 -6.83 9.06
C ILE A 33 -2.73 -7.36 8.85
N ALA A 34 -3.47 -7.56 9.95
CA ALA A 34 -4.82 -8.13 9.92
C ALA A 34 -4.92 -9.39 9.04
N GLY A 35 -3.93 -10.30 9.20
CA GLY A 35 -3.88 -11.60 8.53
C GLY A 35 -3.31 -11.63 7.11
N MET A 36 -2.95 -10.48 6.51
CA MET A 36 -2.40 -10.42 5.16
C MET A 36 -1.02 -9.76 5.13
N PRO A 37 -0.12 -10.16 4.22
CA PRO A 37 1.15 -9.47 3.98
C PRO A 37 0.99 -7.95 3.84
N ALA A 38 1.78 -7.22 4.62
CA ALA A 38 1.76 -5.76 4.61
C ALA A 38 2.32 -5.20 3.30
N ALA A 39 1.70 -4.13 2.80
CA ALA A 39 2.21 -3.41 1.64
C ALA A 39 3.26 -2.37 2.05
N ARG A 40 4.15 -2.05 1.11
CA ARG A 40 5.35 -1.21 1.31
C ARG A 40 5.59 -0.36 0.08
N LEU A 41 6.46 0.63 0.22
CA LEU A 41 7.00 1.36 -0.92
C LEU A 41 7.60 0.37 -1.93
N GLY A 42 7.23 0.54 -3.19
CA GLY A 42 7.61 -0.32 -4.31
C GLY A 42 6.63 -1.46 -4.62
N ASP A 43 5.70 -1.80 -3.73
CA ASP A 43 4.66 -2.79 -4.05
C ASP A 43 3.73 -2.24 -5.13
N SER A 44 3.26 -3.13 -6.02
CA SER A 44 2.56 -2.76 -7.25
C SER A 44 1.18 -3.41 -7.35
N CYS A 45 0.34 -2.87 -8.23
CA CYS A 45 -0.86 -3.56 -8.71
C CYS A 45 -0.68 -4.11 -10.15
N GLY A 46 0.55 -4.07 -10.68
CA GLY A 46 0.87 -4.32 -12.08
C GLY A 46 1.20 -3.02 -12.83
N PRO A 47 0.19 -2.29 -13.35
CA PRO A 47 0.43 -1.07 -14.12
C PRO A 47 0.85 0.14 -13.27
N ASP A 48 0.70 0.07 -11.94
CA ASP A 48 1.08 1.13 -11.01
C ASP A 48 1.78 0.58 -9.77
N ALA A 49 2.57 1.42 -9.09
CA ALA A 49 3.34 1.08 -7.90
C ALA A 49 3.35 2.22 -6.87
N ILE A 50 3.47 1.84 -5.60
CA ILE A 50 3.48 2.76 -4.46
C ILE A 50 4.85 3.46 -4.40
N ILE A 51 4.85 4.80 -4.43
CA ILE A 51 6.09 5.61 -4.42
C ILE A 51 6.26 6.42 -3.15
N LYS A 52 5.26 6.44 -2.27
CA LYS A 52 5.30 7.09 -0.98
C LYS A 52 4.89 6.09 0.10
N GLY A 53 5.55 6.16 1.25
CA GLY A 53 5.21 5.36 2.43
C GLY A 53 5.38 6.19 3.70
N SER A 54 5.35 5.53 4.85
CA SER A 54 5.71 6.13 6.15
C SER A 54 7.18 6.59 6.18
N ALA A 55 7.43 7.76 6.75
CA ALA A 55 8.78 8.27 6.97
C ALA A 55 9.51 7.63 8.16
N THR A 56 8.76 6.96 9.05
CA THR A 56 9.30 6.46 10.34
C THR A 56 9.11 4.96 10.54
N VAL A 57 8.10 4.36 9.92
CA VAL A 57 7.78 2.94 10.07
C VAL A 57 8.28 2.19 8.85
N LEU A 58 9.20 1.25 9.10
CA LEU A 58 9.74 0.35 8.10
C LEU A 58 9.17 -1.06 8.30
N ILE A 59 8.73 -1.68 7.22
CA ILE A 59 8.29 -3.08 7.17
C ILE A 59 9.24 -3.82 6.24
N GLY A 60 9.90 -4.87 6.73
CA GLY A 60 10.89 -5.62 5.95
C GLY A 60 11.97 -4.73 5.31
N GLY A 61 12.40 -3.69 6.03
CA GLY A 61 13.43 -2.74 5.59
C GLY A 61 12.96 -1.62 4.66
N MET A 62 11.69 -1.58 4.24
CA MET A 62 11.16 -0.55 3.35
C MET A 62 10.04 0.26 4.02
N PRO A 63 9.83 1.54 3.63
CA PRO A 63 8.73 2.36 4.13
C PRO A 63 7.37 1.65 4.04
N ALA A 64 6.64 1.62 5.16
CA ALA A 64 5.33 0.98 5.21
C ALA A 64 4.30 1.76 4.39
N ALA A 65 3.51 1.07 3.57
CA ALA A 65 2.44 1.71 2.80
C ALA A 65 1.17 1.86 3.65
N ARG A 66 0.41 2.92 3.34
CA ARG A 66 -0.78 3.35 4.04
C ARG A 66 -1.85 3.76 3.04
N ILE A 67 -3.08 3.89 3.49
CA ILE A 67 -4.10 4.51 2.65
C ILE A 67 -3.66 5.94 2.29
N THR A 68 -4.06 6.40 1.11
CA THR A 68 -3.71 7.70 0.52
C THR A 68 -2.24 7.92 0.15
N ASP A 69 -1.37 6.92 0.35
CA ASP A 69 0.00 7.00 -0.15
C ASP A 69 -0.01 7.06 -1.69
N SER A 70 0.81 7.97 -2.23
CA SER A 70 0.86 8.26 -3.66
C SER A 70 1.50 7.14 -4.46
N THR A 71 1.02 6.95 -5.68
CA THR A 71 1.50 5.96 -6.63
C THR A 71 2.14 6.61 -7.86
N ALA A 72 2.95 5.85 -8.59
CA ALA A 72 3.70 6.32 -9.77
C ALA A 72 2.77 6.81 -10.89
N GLY A 73 1.59 6.19 -11.03
CA GLY A 73 0.54 6.56 -11.98
C GLY A 73 -0.25 7.80 -11.60
N GLY A 74 0.19 8.56 -10.59
CA GLY A 74 -0.47 9.77 -10.11
C GLY A 74 -1.73 9.51 -9.29
N GLY A 75 -1.87 8.30 -8.75
CA GLY A 75 -3.02 7.87 -7.96
C GLY A 75 -2.70 7.69 -6.49
N ILE A 76 -3.53 6.90 -5.83
CA ILE A 76 -3.41 6.59 -4.41
C ILE A 76 -3.76 5.13 -4.10
N VAL A 77 -3.28 4.67 -2.96
CA VAL A 77 -3.85 3.50 -2.28
C VAL A 77 -5.21 3.86 -1.68
N LEU A 78 -6.26 3.13 -2.05
CA LEU A 78 -7.64 3.39 -1.65
C LEU A 78 -7.92 2.96 -0.20
N PRO A 79 -8.84 3.66 0.48
CA PRO A 79 -9.47 3.13 1.70
C PRO A 79 -10.19 1.78 1.44
N PRO A 80 -10.38 0.94 2.47
CA PRO A 80 -10.17 1.23 3.90
C PRO A 80 -8.81 0.79 4.47
N GLY A 81 -7.98 0.08 3.70
CA GLY A 81 -6.76 -0.54 4.22
C GLY A 81 -7.07 -1.55 5.35
N ALA A 82 -6.26 -1.53 6.41
CA ALA A 82 -6.49 -2.25 7.66
C ALA A 82 -6.88 -1.26 8.79
N PRO A 83 -8.18 -1.05 9.07
CA PRO A 83 -8.64 -0.02 10.02
C PRO A 83 -8.12 -0.18 11.46
N THR A 84 -7.72 -1.39 11.85
CA THR A 84 -7.22 -1.72 13.19
C THR A 84 -5.73 -1.44 13.37
N VAL A 85 -4.99 -1.16 12.28
CA VAL A 85 -3.54 -0.91 12.33
C VAL A 85 -3.26 0.44 11.70
N ILE A 86 -2.88 1.39 12.55
CA ILE A 86 -2.65 2.78 12.15
C ILE A 86 -1.14 3.05 12.14
N ILE A 87 -0.63 3.51 11.00
CA ILE A 87 0.81 3.76 10.80
C ILE A 87 1.08 5.27 10.77
N GLY A 88 1.95 5.73 11.67
CA GLY A 88 2.37 7.14 11.77
C GLY A 88 3.50 7.52 10.80
N GLY A 89 4.03 8.73 10.95
CA GLY A 89 5.06 9.30 10.08
C GLY A 89 4.54 9.60 8.69
#